data_AF-A0A9X8YYT1-F1
#
_entry.id   AF-A0A9X8YYT1-F1
#
_cell.length_a   1.000
_cell.length_b   1.000
_cell.length_c   1.000
_cell.angle_alpha   90.00
_cell.angle_beta   90.00
_cell.angle_gamma   90.00
#
_symmetry.space_group_name_H-M   'P 1'
#
loop_
_entity.id
_entity.type
_entity.pdbx_description
1 polymer ?
#
loop_
_entity_poly.entity_id
_entity_poly.type
_entity_poly.pdbx_seq_one_letter_code
_entity_poly.pdbx_strand_id
1 'polypeptide(L)'
;MERRNLLLKEMGITQWKLHRPEIFQGAVGITVAEHIRFVVVSDENVTTFPLFEDILMSLELKQADCLCLNYEQIQHLELNHSVRYWLLAENTEKIDRTLPHCLHAERIYRSPCYRDFQSSPAAKRELWQQIQQV
;
A
#
# COMPACT_ATOMS: atom_id res chain seq x y z
N MET A 1 -27.10 11.85 8.70
CA MET A 1 -26.63 11.95 7.30
C MET A 1 -27.66 12.60 6.36
N GLU A 2 -28.98 12.53 6.61
CA GLU A 2 -30.00 13.02 5.65
C GLU A 2 -30.17 14.56 5.58
N ARG A 3 -30.04 15.28 6.71
CA ARG A 3 -30.26 16.74 6.75
C ARG A 3 -29.31 17.52 5.82
N ARG A 4 -28.06 17.09 5.72
CA ARG A 4 -27.04 17.70 4.85
C ARG A 4 -27.40 17.55 3.37
N ASN A 5 -27.88 16.38 2.97
CA ASN A 5 -28.23 16.11 1.58
C ASN A 5 -29.50 16.88 1.18
N LEU A 6 -30.45 17.03 2.10
CA LEU A 6 -31.67 17.81 1.90
C LEU A 6 -31.34 19.29 1.68
N LEU A 7 -30.48 19.87 2.52
CA LEU A 7 -30.01 21.27 2.36
C LEU A 7 -29.25 21.50 1.05
N LEU A 8 -28.39 20.56 0.65
CA LEU A 8 -27.66 20.67 -0.62
C LEU A 8 -28.60 20.63 -1.83
N LYS A 9 -29.65 19.81 -1.76
CA LYS A 9 -30.68 19.73 -2.80
C LYS A 9 -31.50 21.02 -2.89
N GLU A 10 -31.88 21.63 -1.76
CA GLU A 10 -32.58 22.93 -1.71
C GLU A 10 -31.74 24.06 -2.31
N MET A 11 -30.41 23.99 -2.23
CA MET A 11 -29.50 24.94 -2.88
C MET A 11 -29.26 24.65 -4.38
N GLY A 12 -29.97 23.68 -4.97
CA GLY A 12 -29.80 23.27 -6.37
C GLY A 12 -28.52 22.45 -6.63
N ILE A 13 -27.82 22.00 -5.58
CA ILE A 13 -26.59 21.22 -5.70
C ILE A 13 -26.95 19.74 -5.78
N THR A 14 -26.80 19.17 -6.97
CA THR A 14 -27.00 17.72 -7.19
C THR A 14 -25.74 16.96 -6.77
N GLN A 15 -25.87 16.07 -5.78
CA GLN A 15 -24.78 15.19 -5.38
C GLN A 15 -24.68 14.01 -6.35
N TRP A 16 -23.62 13.99 -7.16
CA TRP A 16 -23.26 12.82 -7.96
C TRP A 16 -22.57 11.79 -7.06
N LYS A 17 -23.07 10.56 -7.08
CA LYS A 17 -22.42 9.43 -6.42
C LYS A 17 -21.89 8.50 -7.48
N LEU A 18 -20.60 8.18 -7.39
CA LEU A 18 -19.95 7.25 -8.32
C LEU A 18 -20.64 5.89 -8.23
N HIS A 19 -21.15 5.39 -9.35
CA HIS A 19 -21.76 4.06 -9.42
C HIS A 19 -20.64 3.03 -9.58
N ARG A 20 -20.49 2.12 -8.61
CA ARG A 20 -19.42 1.10 -8.53
C ARG A 20 -18.00 1.68 -8.49
N PRO A 21 -17.62 2.31 -7.37
CA PRO A 21 -16.26 2.80 -7.19
C PRO A 21 -15.20 1.70 -7.30
N GLU A 22 -15.56 0.43 -7.04
CA GLU A 22 -14.67 -0.71 -7.18
C GLU A 22 -14.08 -0.87 -8.60
N ILE A 23 -14.80 -0.51 -9.66
CA ILE A 23 -14.31 -0.66 -11.05
C ILE A 23 -13.14 0.30 -11.35
N PHE A 24 -13.10 1.44 -10.68
CA PHE A 24 -12.03 2.42 -10.85
C PHE A 24 -10.74 2.03 -10.11
N GLN A 25 -10.77 1.06 -9.21
CA GLN A 25 -9.61 0.72 -8.38
C GLN A 25 -8.44 0.07 -9.14
N GLY A 26 -8.62 -0.30 -10.42
CA GLY A 26 -7.56 -0.83 -11.29
C GLY A 26 -7.59 -0.33 -12.74
N ALA A 27 -8.44 0.64 -13.10
CA ALA A 27 -8.60 1.07 -14.49
C ALA A 27 -7.76 2.30 -14.88
N VAL A 28 -7.10 2.95 -13.91
CA VAL A 28 -6.36 4.20 -14.08
C VAL A 28 -4.94 3.99 -13.57
N GLY A 29 -3.93 4.38 -14.36
CA GLY A 29 -2.54 4.34 -13.94
C GLY A 29 -2.35 5.07 -12.62
N ILE A 30 -1.71 4.41 -11.65
CA ILE A 30 -1.43 5.00 -10.33
C ILE A 30 -0.12 5.74 -10.46
N THR A 31 -0.20 7.04 -10.72
CA THR A 31 0.98 7.90 -10.77
C THR A 31 1.48 8.13 -9.36
N VAL A 32 2.66 7.60 -9.05
CA VAL A 32 3.27 7.74 -7.72
C VAL A 32 3.94 9.11 -7.62
N ALA A 33 3.59 9.87 -6.58
CA ALA A 33 4.23 11.15 -6.29
C ALA A 33 5.72 10.98 -5.96
N GLU A 34 6.56 11.93 -6.38
CA GLU A 34 8.04 11.86 -6.23
C GLU A 34 8.53 11.73 -4.77
N HIS A 35 7.74 12.18 -3.80
CA HIS A 35 8.10 12.08 -2.37
C HIS A 35 7.94 10.66 -1.80
N ILE A 36 7.19 9.79 -2.49
CA ILE A 36 6.92 8.43 -2.02
C ILE A 36 8.19 7.60 -2.20
N ARG A 37 8.73 7.06 -1.12
CA ARG A 37 9.96 6.26 -1.13
C ARG A 37 9.73 4.80 -0.74
N PHE A 38 8.52 4.49 -0.26
CA PHE A 38 8.18 3.16 0.24
C PHE A 38 6.80 2.73 -0.22
N VAL A 39 6.73 1.61 -0.92
CA VAL A 39 5.49 1.03 -1.44
C VAL A 39 5.23 -0.29 -0.72
N VAL A 40 4.05 -0.42 -0.14
CA VAL A 40 3.62 -1.59 0.62
C VAL A 40 2.51 -2.26 -0.14
N VAL A 41 2.67 -3.55 -0.41
CA VAL A 41 1.70 -4.33 -1.18
C VAL A 41 1.06 -5.36 -0.27
N SER A 42 -0.22 -5.16 0.03
CA SER A 42 -1.01 -6.08 0.84
C SER A 42 -2.50 -6.01 0.50
N ASP A 43 -3.20 -7.13 0.69
CA ASP A 43 -4.67 -7.19 0.57
C ASP A 43 -5.37 -6.55 1.80
N GLU A 44 -4.65 -6.38 2.92
CA GLU A 44 -5.17 -5.80 4.16
C GLU A 44 -4.76 -4.32 4.35
N ASN A 45 -5.55 -3.54 5.08
CA ASN A 45 -5.24 -2.13 5.42
C ASN A 45 -4.20 -2.02 6.56
N VAL A 46 -2.93 -2.21 6.22
CA VAL A 46 -1.79 -2.18 7.14
C VAL A 46 -1.57 -0.85 7.84
N THR A 47 -1.98 0.25 7.23
CA THR A 47 -1.84 1.63 7.74
C THR A 47 -2.55 1.87 9.08
N THR A 48 -3.53 1.03 9.42
CA THR A 48 -4.35 1.17 10.64
C THR A 48 -3.64 0.68 11.90
N PHE A 49 -2.54 -0.07 11.76
CA PHE A 49 -1.92 -0.76 12.87
C PHE A 49 -0.65 -0.06 13.37
N PRO A 50 -0.39 -0.03 14.70
CA PRO A 50 0.76 0.67 15.27
C PRO A 50 2.12 0.06 14.87
N LEU A 51 2.17 -1.26 14.67
CA LEU A 51 3.39 -1.95 14.23
C LEU A 51 3.87 -1.44 12.85
N PHE A 52 2.96 -0.95 12.01
CA PHE A 52 3.32 -0.33 10.74
C PHE A 52 4.11 0.97 10.94
N GLU A 53 3.69 1.79 11.91
CA GLU A 53 4.37 3.02 12.26
C GLU A 53 5.78 2.75 12.80
N ASP A 54 5.94 1.73 13.65
CA ASP A 54 7.25 1.30 14.15
C ASP A 54 8.20 0.90 13.02
N ILE A 55 7.69 0.19 12.00
CA ILE A 55 8.49 -0.20 10.83
C ILE A 55 8.88 1.02 10.02
N LEU A 56 7.96 1.96 9.79
CA LEU A 56 8.28 3.21 9.10
C LEU A 56 9.35 4.01 9.85
N MET A 57 9.26 4.12 11.18
CA MET A 57 10.28 4.77 12.00
C MET A 57 11.64 4.09 11.85
N SER A 58 11.66 2.75 11.83
CA SER A 58 12.89 1.98 11.68
C SER A 58 13.59 2.18 10.32
N LEU A 59 12.82 2.61 9.32
CA LEU A 59 13.29 2.96 7.98
C LEU A 59 13.53 4.47 7.80
N GLU A 60 13.37 5.27 8.86
CA GLU A 60 13.42 6.74 8.85
C GLU A 60 12.42 7.40 7.88
N LEU A 61 11.26 6.76 7.69
CA LEU A 61 10.21 7.19 6.77
C LEU A 61 9.00 7.74 7.52
N LYS A 62 8.30 8.69 6.89
CA LYS A 62 7.01 9.19 7.35
C LYS A 62 5.88 8.43 6.68
N GLN A 63 4.72 8.38 7.32
CA GLN A 63 3.51 7.82 6.72
C GLN A 63 3.10 8.54 5.42
N ALA A 64 3.45 9.83 5.27
CA ALA A 64 3.24 10.56 4.03
C ALA A 64 4.13 10.07 2.86
N ASP A 65 5.30 9.48 3.16
CA ASP A 65 6.24 8.97 2.15
C ASP A 65 5.94 7.51 1.77
N CYS A 66 4.85 6.95 2.29
CA CYS A 66 4.46 5.56 2.07
C CYS A 66 3.18 5.45 1.24
N LEU A 67 3.14 4.48 0.34
CA LEU A 67 1.99 4.16 -0.50
C LEU A 67 1.59 2.71 -0.25
N CYS A 68 0.36 2.49 0.20
CA CYS A 68 -0.19 1.15 0.37
C CYS A 68 -1.06 0.80 -0.84
N LEU A 69 -0.76 -0.31 -1.49
CA LEU A 69 -1.45 -0.81 -2.68
C LEU A 69 -1.85 -2.26 -2.46
N ASN A 70 -2.89 -2.69 -3.18
CA ASN A 70 -3.19 -4.11 -3.31
C ASN A 70 -2.42 -4.74 -4.49
N TYR A 71 -2.47 -6.07 -4.59
CA TYR A 71 -1.78 -6.83 -5.64
C TYR A 71 -2.34 -6.61 -7.05
N GLU A 72 -3.56 -6.12 -7.19
CA GLU A 72 -4.16 -5.76 -8.49
C GLU A 72 -3.76 -4.35 -8.92
N GLN A 73 -3.45 -3.45 -7.97
CA GLN A 73 -3.10 -2.06 -8.22
C GLN A 73 -1.65 -1.90 -8.64
N ILE A 74 -0.75 -2.75 -8.13
CA ILE A 74 0.67 -2.66 -8.48
C ILE A 74 0.95 -2.86 -9.97
N GLN A 75 0.10 -3.61 -10.68
CA GLN A 75 0.26 -3.82 -12.13
C GLN A 75 0.00 -2.54 -12.95
N HIS A 76 -0.66 -1.54 -12.36
CA HIS A 76 -0.97 -0.25 -12.97
C HIS A 76 -0.08 0.88 -12.42
N LEU A 77 0.97 0.53 -11.68
CA LEU A 77 1.83 1.50 -11.03
C LEU A 77 2.76 2.17 -12.05
N GLU A 78 2.72 3.50 -12.10
CA GLU A 78 3.64 4.30 -12.90
C GLU A 78 4.60 5.03 -11.97
N LEU A 79 5.88 4.67 -12.05
CA LEU A 79 6.97 5.20 -11.23
C LEU A 79 8.06 5.78 -12.11
N ASN A 80 8.55 6.95 -11.73
CA ASN A 80 9.66 7.62 -12.42
C ASN A 80 10.94 7.68 -11.56
N HIS A 81 10.90 7.13 -10.35
CA HIS A 81 11.98 7.20 -9.37
C HIS A 81 12.13 5.90 -8.60
N SER A 82 13.29 5.70 -7.97
CA SER A 82 13.58 4.50 -7.20
C SER A 82 12.81 4.47 -5.89
N VAL A 83 12.17 3.33 -5.61
CA VAL A 83 11.38 3.12 -4.39
C VAL A 83 11.69 1.76 -3.76
N ARG A 84 11.49 1.66 -2.46
CA ARG A 84 11.59 0.41 -1.72
C ARG A 84 10.22 -0.26 -1.65
N TYR A 85 10.17 -1.55 -1.86
CA TYR A 85 8.95 -2.34 -1.82
C TYR A 85 8.90 -3.22 -0.59
N TRP A 86 7.72 -3.36 0.00
CA TRP A 86 7.43 -4.36 1.01
C TRP A 86 6.23 -5.19 0.60
N LEU A 87 6.46 -6.46 0.32
CA LEU A 87 5.46 -7.40 -0.18
C LEU A 87 5.02 -8.32 0.97
N LEU A 88 3.72 -8.31 1.27
CA LEU A 88 3.08 -9.04 2.36
C LEU A 88 2.07 -10.05 1.79
N ALA A 89 2.43 -11.34 1.72
CA ALA A 89 1.53 -12.36 1.21
C ALA A 89 1.57 -13.64 2.06
N GLU A 90 0.47 -14.38 2.07
CA GLU A 90 0.43 -15.73 2.65
C GLU A 90 1.24 -16.74 1.81
N ASN A 91 1.26 -16.55 0.49
CA ASN A 91 1.90 -17.46 -0.44
C ASN A 91 3.05 -16.75 -1.17
N THR A 92 4.24 -17.34 -1.12
CA THR A 92 5.44 -16.89 -1.85
C THR A 92 5.18 -16.77 -3.36
N GLU A 93 4.31 -17.61 -3.94
CA GLU A 93 3.95 -17.51 -5.37
C GLU A 93 3.25 -16.18 -5.71
N LYS A 94 2.45 -15.61 -4.79
CA LYS A 94 1.84 -14.28 -4.99
C LYS A 94 2.92 -13.19 -5.00
N ILE A 95 3.93 -13.33 -4.17
CA ILE A 95 5.09 -12.42 -4.14
C ILE A 95 5.84 -12.53 -5.47
N ASP A 96 6.14 -13.75 -5.92
CA ASP A 96 6.91 -13.95 -7.16
C ASP A 96 6.19 -13.43 -8.40
N ARG A 97 4.85 -13.51 -8.45
CA ARG A 97 4.04 -12.92 -9.53
C ARG A 97 4.06 -11.38 -9.53
N THR A 98 4.35 -10.76 -8.39
CA THR A 98 4.31 -9.30 -8.24
C THR A 98 5.69 -8.66 -8.35
N LEU A 99 6.77 -9.44 -8.23
CA LEU A 99 8.14 -8.99 -8.51
C LEU A 99 8.32 -8.28 -9.87
N PRO A 100 7.79 -8.79 -11.00
CA PRO A 100 7.95 -8.13 -12.30
C PRO A 100 7.28 -6.75 -12.38
N HIS A 101 6.29 -6.50 -11.51
CA HIS A 101 5.53 -5.26 -11.46
C HIS A 101 6.16 -4.23 -10.51
N CYS A 102 7.23 -4.59 -9.79
CA CYS A 102 7.99 -3.69 -8.92
C CYS A 102 8.99 -2.86 -9.75
N LEU A 103 8.48 -1.88 -10.50
CA LEU A 103 9.29 -0.98 -11.33
C LEU A 103 10.21 -0.10 -10.47
N HIS A 104 11.44 0.15 -10.92
CA HIS A 104 12.42 0.97 -10.18
C HIS A 104 12.63 0.54 -8.72
N ALA A 105 12.54 -0.76 -8.43
CA ALA A 105 12.76 -1.29 -7.09
C ALA A 105 14.22 -1.11 -6.64
N GLU A 106 14.46 -0.21 -5.68
CA GLU A 106 15.73 -0.09 -4.98
C GLU A 106 15.99 -1.33 -4.13
N ARG A 107 14.93 -1.80 -3.44
CA ARG A 107 14.96 -2.97 -2.58
C ARG A 107 13.57 -3.57 -2.44
N ILE A 108 13.50 -4.88 -2.24
CA ILE A 108 12.24 -5.61 -2.08
C ILE A 108 12.32 -6.44 -0.79
N TYR A 109 11.53 -6.04 0.20
CA TYR A 109 11.33 -6.78 1.44
C TYR A 109 10.18 -7.77 1.28
N ARG A 110 10.37 -8.98 1.82
CA ARG A 110 9.41 -10.07 1.73
C ARG A 110 9.00 -10.47 3.13
N SER A 111 7.70 -10.56 3.36
CA SER A 111 7.14 -10.98 4.64
C SER A 111 5.87 -11.79 4.43
N PRO A 112 5.50 -12.65 5.39
CA PRO A 112 4.21 -13.34 5.37
C PRO A 112 3.06 -12.33 5.45
N CYS A 113 1.81 -12.78 5.37
CA CYS A 113 0.67 -11.89 5.51
C CYS A 113 0.72 -11.11 6.82
N TYR A 114 0.08 -9.94 6.84
CA TYR A 114 0.22 -9.02 7.95
C TYR A 114 -0.21 -9.63 9.30
N ARG A 115 -1.28 -10.45 9.31
CA ARG A 115 -1.73 -11.21 10.49
C ARG A 115 -0.66 -12.14 11.05
N ASP A 116 -0.03 -12.93 10.19
CA ASP A 116 1.02 -13.89 10.59
C ASP A 116 2.29 -13.14 11.00
N PHE A 117 2.63 -12.07 10.28
CA PHE A 117 3.72 -11.18 10.59
C PHE A 117 3.55 -10.52 11.97
N GLN A 118 2.35 -10.09 12.32
CA GLN A 118 2.05 -9.49 13.62
C GLN A 118 2.26 -10.50 14.76
N SER A 119 1.84 -11.75 14.52
CA SER A 119 1.84 -12.83 15.51
C SER A 119 3.19 -13.54 15.65
N SER A 120 4.01 -13.55 14.59
CA SER A 120 5.28 -14.27 14.53
C SER A 120 6.48 -13.37 14.86
N PRO A 121 7.17 -13.59 16.00
CA PRO A 121 8.41 -12.88 16.30
C PRO A 121 9.55 -13.22 15.34
N ALA A 122 9.54 -14.43 14.76
CA ALA A 122 10.53 -14.85 13.77
C ALA A 122 10.41 -14.03 12.48
N ALA A 123 9.19 -13.81 11.99
CA ALA A 123 8.95 -13.01 10.78
C ALA A 123 9.43 -11.56 10.94
N LYS A 124 9.25 -10.95 12.13
CA LYS A 124 9.76 -9.61 12.43
C LYS A 124 11.29 -9.55 12.39
N ARG A 125 11.96 -10.59 12.91
CA ARG A 125 13.43 -10.70 12.87
C ARG A 125 13.94 -10.88 11.45
N GLU A 126 13.26 -11.69 10.63
CA GLU A 126 13.61 -11.86 9.22
C GLU A 126 13.49 -10.54 8.46
N LEU A 127 12.39 -9.79 8.65
CA LEU A 127 12.27 -8.45 8.06
C LEU A 127 13.42 -7.55 8.52
N TRP A 128 13.75 -7.55 9.81
CA TRP A 128 14.86 -6.74 10.32
C TRP A 128 16.20 -7.14 9.72
N GLN A 129 16.46 -8.44 9.52
CA GLN A 129 17.67 -8.92 8.84
C GLN A 129 17.72 -8.45 7.39
N GLN A 130 16.60 -8.49 6.66
CA GLN A 130 16.52 -7.95 5.30
C GLN A 130 16.77 -6.44 5.26
N ILE A 131 16.29 -5.71 6.27
CA ILE A 131 16.55 -4.27 6.42
C ILE A 131 18.01 -4.00 6.77
N GLN A 132 18.67 -4.86 7.55
CA GLN A 132 20.06 -4.66 7.98
C GLN A 132 21.11 -5.11 6.97
N GLN A 133 20.76 -5.96 6.00
CA GLN A 133 21.66 -6.37 4.90
C GLN A 133 21.88 -5.24 3.86
N VAL A 134 21.89 -3.97 4.31
CA VAL A 134 22.16 -2.78 3.48
C VAL A 134 23.63 -2.67 3.13
#